data_AF-A0A956RHX6-F1
#
_entry.id   AF-A0A956RHX6-F1
#
_cell.length_a   1.000
_cell.length_b   1.000
_cell.length_c   1.000
_cell.angle_alpha   90.00
_cell.angle_beta   90.00
_cell.angle_gamma   90.00
#
_symmetry.space_group_name_H-M   'P 1'
#
loop_
_entity.id
_entity.type
_entity.pdbx_description
1 polymer ?
#
loop_
_entity_poly.entity_id
_entity_poly.type
_entity_poly.pdbx_seq_one_letter_code
_entity_poly.pdbx_strand_id
1 'polypeptide(L)'
;DDGNDIDDDGCTNACISADCGDGETQPPEECDDGNADDDDACLPTCIKAVCGDGKIWDGVEECDDELETESCDADCTFASCGDGQINATADEECDDGNNKDWDECTNACVAATCGDGIVWIDVEECDDGNAINGDGCEPDCTVTPTYSAVGPQMNVPADELFGWEICWLSPYTNSGTSINSIINSNCTKANLMLACREVDSDIYTLLAHAPRSDVTFNTGQENTPHTANGVGWYFSDSYSWGFAKQGDAILRNTCDTLDPNGDQRLCWHTSGGSSNPGYRCGANKGIGAGWERVILHAD
;
A
#
# COMPACT_ATOMS: atom_id res chain seq x y z
N ASP A 1 -36.81 -55.44 40.26
CA ASP A 1 -38.17 -55.65 39.74
C ASP A 1 -39.09 -54.61 40.35
N ASP A 2 -39.14 -53.47 39.69
CA ASP A 2 -40.08 -52.37 39.91
C ASP A 2 -41.33 -52.47 39.02
N GLY A 3 -41.46 -53.58 38.28
CA GLY A 3 -42.69 -53.99 37.61
C GLY A 3 -43.00 -53.24 36.32
N ASN A 4 -41.99 -52.73 35.60
CA ASN A 4 -42.16 -52.19 34.25
C ASN A 4 -41.02 -52.66 33.30
N ASP A 5 -41.07 -52.26 32.02
CA ASP A 5 -40.10 -52.65 30.97
C ASP A 5 -39.17 -51.47 30.57
N ILE A 6 -38.92 -50.52 31.48
CA ILE A 6 -38.19 -49.28 31.23
C ILE A 6 -36.80 -49.41 31.86
N ASP A 7 -35.73 -49.39 31.05
CA ASP A 7 -34.36 -49.52 31.56
C ASP A 7 -33.80 -48.20 32.15
N ASP A 8 -34.45 -47.06 31.92
CA ASP A 8 -34.01 -45.73 32.36
C ASP A 8 -34.69 -45.24 33.66
N ASP A 9 -35.07 -46.15 34.56
CA ASP A 9 -35.61 -45.82 35.88
C ASP A 9 -34.77 -46.40 37.04
N GLY A 10 -35.32 -46.44 38.25
CA GLY A 10 -34.58 -46.85 39.45
C GLY A 10 -34.20 -48.34 39.50
N CYS A 11 -34.62 -49.17 38.54
CA CYS A 11 -34.22 -50.58 38.46
C CYS A 11 -34.31 -51.12 37.02
N THR A 12 -33.17 -51.46 36.41
CA THR A 12 -33.13 -52.00 35.04
C THR A 12 -34.02 -53.25 34.86
N ASN A 13 -34.39 -53.56 33.61
CA ASN A 13 -35.14 -54.78 33.24
C ASN A 13 -34.37 -56.08 33.56
N ALA A 14 -33.06 -55.97 33.86
CA ALA A 14 -32.23 -57.06 34.40
C ALA A 14 -32.36 -57.23 35.93
N CYS A 15 -33.21 -56.43 36.59
CA CYS A 15 -33.38 -56.35 38.05
C CYS A 15 -32.10 -55.97 38.80
N ILE A 16 -31.27 -55.10 38.21
CA ILE A 16 -30.07 -54.54 38.82
C ILE A 16 -30.43 -53.11 39.30
N SER A 17 -29.84 -52.69 40.42
CA SER A 17 -30.01 -51.30 40.90
C SER A 17 -29.35 -50.36 39.90
N ALA A 18 -29.92 -49.17 39.68
CA ALA A 18 -29.18 -48.12 39.00
C ALA A 18 -27.86 -47.88 39.76
N ASP A 19 -26.74 -48.08 39.06
CA ASP A 19 -25.39 -48.01 39.58
C ASP A 19 -24.56 -47.18 38.59
N CYS A 20 -24.00 -46.08 39.05
CA CYS A 20 -23.16 -45.22 38.21
C CYS A 20 -21.96 -45.97 37.62
N GLY A 21 -21.75 -45.80 36.31
CA GLY A 21 -20.69 -46.41 35.51
C GLY A 21 -21.10 -47.72 34.85
N ASP A 22 -22.40 -48.00 34.68
CA ASP A 22 -22.91 -49.22 34.06
C ASP A 22 -23.19 -49.07 32.54
N GLY A 23 -23.06 -47.85 32.02
CA GLY A 23 -23.20 -47.48 30.63
C GLY A 23 -24.59 -46.99 30.23
N GLU A 24 -25.54 -46.91 31.17
CA GLU A 24 -26.91 -46.46 30.93
C GLU A 24 -27.21 -45.22 31.78
N THR A 25 -27.73 -44.13 31.18
CA THR A 25 -28.08 -42.93 31.95
C THR A 25 -29.46 -43.07 32.60
N GLN A 26 -29.51 -43.15 33.93
CA GLN A 26 -30.73 -43.42 34.70
C GLN A 26 -30.97 -42.36 35.79
N PRO A 27 -32.21 -41.96 36.12
CA PRO A 27 -32.47 -41.00 37.21
C PRO A 27 -31.95 -41.52 38.56
N PRO A 28 -31.10 -40.77 39.30
CA PRO A 28 -30.87 -39.32 39.24
C PRO A 28 -29.58 -38.85 38.52
N GLU A 29 -28.97 -39.66 37.67
CA GLU A 29 -27.71 -39.40 36.96
C GLU A 29 -27.85 -38.30 35.90
N GLU A 30 -26.79 -37.50 35.72
CA GLU A 30 -26.69 -36.49 34.66
C GLU A 30 -25.96 -37.00 33.41
N CYS A 31 -25.14 -38.05 33.58
CA CYS A 31 -24.36 -38.76 32.57
C CYS A 31 -24.05 -40.18 33.08
N ASP A 32 -23.69 -41.09 32.17
CA ASP A 32 -23.03 -42.37 32.47
C ASP A 32 -22.22 -42.78 31.23
N ASP A 33 -20.93 -43.03 31.38
CA ASP A 33 -20.02 -43.40 30.28
C ASP A 33 -19.46 -44.83 30.40
N GLY A 34 -20.01 -45.62 31.32
CA GLY A 34 -19.68 -47.03 31.53
C GLY A 34 -18.34 -47.28 32.18
N ASN A 35 -17.75 -46.27 32.84
CA ASN A 35 -16.47 -46.43 33.53
C ASN A 35 -16.48 -45.74 34.92
N ALA A 36 -15.33 -45.79 35.62
CA ALA A 36 -15.16 -45.19 36.95
C ALA A 36 -13.89 -44.32 36.99
N ASP A 37 -13.50 -43.80 35.83
CA ASP A 37 -12.47 -42.80 35.67
C ASP A 37 -13.00 -41.49 36.26
N ASP A 38 -12.11 -40.79 36.94
CA ASP A 38 -12.44 -39.55 37.62
C ASP A 38 -11.67 -38.45 36.93
N ASP A 39 -11.48 -38.46 35.61
CA ASP A 39 -10.72 -37.44 34.89
C ASP A 39 -11.29 -37.15 33.49
N ASP A 40 -12.54 -37.55 33.23
CA ASP A 40 -13.22 -37.35 31.96
C ASP A 40 -14.53 -36.56 32.11
N ALA A 41 -15.40 -36.60 31.09
CA ALA A 41 -16.65 -35.85 31.06
C ALA A 41 -17.70 -36.32 32.08
N CYS A 42 -17.58 -37.54 32.62
CA CYS A 42 -18.57 -38.11 33.53
C CYS A 42 -17.92 -38.70 34.79
N LEU A 43 -18.11 -38.02 35.91
CA LEU A 43 -17.52 -38.42 37.19
C LEU A 43 -18.04 -39.80 37.65
N PRO A 44 -17.32 -40.52 38.53
CA PRO A 44 -17.79 -41.77 39.13
C PRO A 44 -19.03 -41.62 40.04
N THR A 45 -19.54 -40.40 40.18
CA THR A 45 -20.79 -40.02 40.85
C THR A 45 -21.92 -39.72 39.87
N CYS A 46 -21.69 -39.88 38.57
CA CYS A 46 -22.63 -39.65 37.47
C CYS A 46 -23.14 -38.21 37.41
N ILE A 47 -22.23 -37.30 37.73
CA ILE A 47 -22.36 -35.86 37.56
C ILE A 47 -21.38 -35.46 36.45
N LYS A 48 -21.78 -34.52 35.59
CA LYS A 48 -20.88 -34.03 34.53
C LYS A 48 -19.72 -33.24 35.13
N ALA A 49 -18.57 -33.33 34.48
CA ALA A 49 -17.47 -32.38 34.67
C ALA A 49 -17.97 -30.94 34.48
N VAL A 50 -17.51 -30.01 35.33
CA VAL A 50 -17.90 -28.60 35.29
C VAL A 50 -16.67 -27.71 35.34
N CYS A 51 -16.51 -26.88 34.31
CA CYS A 51 -15.58 -25.76 34.27
C CYS A 51 -15.80 -24.82 35.48
N GLY A 52 -14.73 -24.56 36.23
CA GLY A 52 -14.75 -23.74 37.44
C GLY A 52 -14.83 -24.51 38.77
N ASP A 53 -14.73 -25.84 38.76
CA ASP A 53 -14.91 -26.67 39.95
C ASP A 53 -13.62 -26.95 40.74
N GLY A 54 -12.49 -26.43 40.26
CA GLY A 54 -11.16 -26.57 40.86
C GLY A 54 -10.32 -27.68 40.24
N LYS A 55 -10.75 -28.27 39.12
CA LYS A 55 -10.05 -29.34 38.42
C LYS A 55 -10.23 -29.23 36.90
N ILE A 56 -9.13 -29.43 36.17
CA ILE A 56 -9.11 -29.57 34.71
C ILE A 56 -9.40 -31.03 34.33
N TRP A 57 -10.47 -31.26 33.57
CA TRP A 57 -10.90 -32.59 33.11
C TRP A 57 -10.32 -32.94 31.72
N ASP A 58 -9.64 -34.10 31.59
CA ASP A 58 -8.89 -34.47 30.38
C ASP A 58 -9.81 -34.64 29.16
N GLY A 59 -9.50 -33.90 28.09
CA GLY A 59 -10.27 -33.92 26.85
C GLY A 59 -11.65 -33.27 26.93
N VAL A 60 -12.01 -32.65 28.05
CA VAL A 60 -13.27 -31.91 28.24
C VAL A 60 -13.00 -30.40 28.17
N GLU A 61 -11.92 -29.96 28.79
CA GLU A 61 -11.55 -28.55 28.91
C GLU A 61 -10.03 -28.36 28.95
N GLU A 62 -9.59 -27.12 28.73
CA GLU A 62 -8.16 -26.75 28.68
C GLU A 62 -7.72 -25.96 29.92
N CYS A 63 -8.67 -25.35 30.63
CA CYS A 63 -8.51 -24.57 31.86
C CYS A 63 -9.76 -24.70 32.74
N ASP A 64 -9.83 -24.01 33.90
CA ASP A 64 -10.86 -24.22 34.93
C ASP A 64 -11.26 -22.91 35.66
N ASP A 65 -11.25 -21.77 34.96
CA ASP A 65 -11.39 -20.47 35.64
C ASP A 65 -12.86 -20.00 35.82
N GLU A 66 -13.87 -20.79 35.40
CA GLU A 66 -15.33 -20.51 35.41
C GLU A 66 -15.78 -19.28 34.60
N LEU A 67 -14.89 -18.30 34.46
CA LEU A 67 -15.04 -17.00 33.86
C LEU A 67 -13.80 -16.72 33.01
N GLU A 68 -13.94 -15.73 32.15
CA GLU A 68 -12.82 -15.27 31.33
C GLU A 68 -11.68 -14.67 32.19
N THR A 69 -10.46 -15.10 31.90
CA THR A 69 -9.19 -14.66 32.48
C THR A 69 -8.13 -14.52 31.39
N GLU A 70 -6.96 -13.98 31.76
CA GLU A 70 -5.81 -13.82 30.85
C GLU A 70 -5.38 -15.12 30.15
N SER A 71 -5.80 -16.29 30.65
CA SER A 71 -5.42 -17.60 30.12
C SER A 71 -6.57 -18.54 29.80
N CYS A 72 -7.82 -18.14 30.05
CA CYS A 72 -8.97 -19.05 30.01
C CYS A 72 -10.21 -18.31 29.51
N ASP A 73 -10.89 -18.88 28.53
CA ASP A 73 -12.21 -18.44 28.10
C ASP A 73 -13.28 -18.85 29.12
N ALA A 74 -14.45 -18.23 29.05
CA ALA A 74 -15.58 -18.58 29.90
C ALA A 74 -16.18 -19.98 29.62
N ASP A 75 -15.84 -20.61 28.48
CA ASP A 75 -16.17 -22.00 28.15
C ASP A 75 -15.00 -22.96 28.38
N CYS A 76 -13.98 -22.51 29.13
CA CYS A 76 -12.80 -23.27 29.53
C CYS A 76 -11.94 -23.82 28.38
N THR A 77 -11.94 -23.13 27.23
CA THR A 77 -10.84 -23.20 26.25
C THR A 77 -9.74 -22.20 26.61
N PHE A 78 -8.54 -22.38 26.06
CA PHE A 78 -7.48 -21.39 26.26
C PHE A 78 -7.82 -20.08 25.54
N ALA A 79 -7.74 -18.98 26.29
CA ALA A 79 -7.77 -17.65 25.70
C ALA A 79 -6.64 -17.50 24.68
N SER A 80 -6.99 -17.34 23.40
CA SER A 80 -6.02 -17.28 22.33
C SER A 80 -6.52 -16.49 21.12
N CYS A 81 -5.76 -15.48 20.73
CA CYS A 81 -5.98 -14.78 19.46
C CYS A 81 -6.22 -15.71 18.27
N GLY A 82 -7.34 -15.46 17.58
CA GLY A 82 -7.86 -16.21 16.44
C GLY A 82 -8.78 -17.38 16.80
N ASP A 83 -9.24 -17.50 18.04
CA ASP A 83 -10.15 -18.57 18.49
C ASP A 83 -11.65 -18.25 18.27
N GLY A 84 -11.96 -17.00 17.91
CA GLY A 84 -13.32 -16.50 17.67
C GLY A 84 -13.92 -15.77 18.87
N GLN A 85 -13.19 -15.63 19.97
CA GLN A 85 -13.59 -14.95 21.21
C GLN A 85 -12.65 -13.76 21.47
N ILE A 86 -13.21 -12.63 21.92
CA ILE A 86 -12.39 -11.48 22.32
C ILE A 86 -12.07 -11.62 23.81
N ASN A 87 -10.80 -11.88 24.13
CA ASN A 87 -10.30 -12.00 25.50
C ASN A 87 -9.81 -10.66 26.06
N ALA A 88 -10.75 -9.87 26.57
CA ALA A 88 -10.49 -8.51 27.04
C ALA A 88 -9.57 -8.47 28.28
N THR A 89 -9.53 -9.51 29.11
CA THR A 89 -8.57 -9.60 30.23
C THR A 89 -7.17 -9.95 29.76
N ALA A 90 -7.01 -10.61 28.61
CA ALA A 90 -5.74 -10.83 27.93
C ALA A 90 -5.27 -9.65 27.06
N ASP A 91 -5.93 -8.48 27.19
CA ASP A 91 -5.70 -7.26 26.40
C ASP A 91 -5.95 -7.41 24.89
N GLU A 92 -6.81 -8.33 24.46
CA GLU A 92 -7.23 -8.43 23.04
C GLU A 92 -8.19 -7.28 22.66
N GLU A 93 -7.89 -6.59 21.57
CA GLU A 93 -8.72 -5.50 21.02
C GLU A 93 -9.73 -6.02 19.99
N CYS A 94 -9.41 -7.12 19.32
CA CYS A 94 -10.21 -7.79 18.31
C CYS A 94 -9.92 -9.29 18.31
N ASP A 95 -10.80 -10.07 17.67
CA ASP A 95 -10.59 -11.46 17.28
C ASP A 95 -11.46 -11.73 16.04
N ASP A 96 -10.87 -12.24 14.97
CA ASP A 96 -11.59 -12.56 13.72
C ASP A 96 -11.68 -14.07 13.43
N GLY A 97 -11.42 -14.89 14.44
CA GLY A 97 -11.53 -16.34 14.42
C GLY A 97 -10.50 -17.04 13.52
N ASN A 98 -9.38 -16.38 13.22
CA ASN A 98 -8.33 -16.99 12.44
C ASN A 98 -6.92 -16.42 12.76
N ASN A 99 -5.89 -17.05 12.18
CA ASN A 99 -4.49 -16.68 12.37
C ASN A 99 -3.89 -16.11 11.07
N LYS A 100 -4.54 -15.08 10.50
CA LYS A 100 -4.00 -14.30 9.39
C LYS A 100 -3.75 -12.88 9.89
N ASP A 101 -2.66 -12.30 9.39
CA ASP A 101 -2.22 -10.97 9.86
C ASP A 101 -2.81 -9.84 9.01
N TRP A 102 -3.40 -10.19 7.87
CA TRP A 102 -3.69 -9.30 6.75
C TRP A 102 -5.20 -9.13 6.50
N ASP A 103 -6.01 -9.40 7.51
CA ASP A 103 -7.45 -9.16 7.61
C ASP A 103 -7.77 -8.19 8.77
N GLU A 104 -9.00 -8.17 9.25
CA GLU A 104 -9.51 -7.12 10.15
C GLU A 104 -8.83 -7.12 11.53
N CYS A 105 -8.24 -8.24 11.93
CA CYS A 105 -7.53 -8.42 13.18
C CYS A 105 -6.15 -9.05 12.94
N THR A 106 -5.10 -8.45 13.47
CA THR A 106 -3.74 -9.02 13.38
C THR A 106 -3.58 -10.22 14.32
N ASN A 107 -2.56 -11.05 14.13
CA ASN A 107 -2.24 -12.16 15.05
C ASN A 107 -1.75 -11.68 16.43
N ALA A 108 -1.61 -10.36 16.61
CA ALA A 108 -1.36 -9.74 17.90
C ALA A 108 -2.65 -9.30 18.60
N CYS A 109 -3.83 -9.63 18.05
CA CYS A 109 -5.14 -9.22 18.52
C CYS A 109 -5.32 -7.71 18.66
N VAL A 110 -4.67 -6.99 17.74
CA VAL A 110 -4.83 -5.56 17.51
C VAL A 110 -5.54 -5.38 16.18
N ALA A 111 -6.49 -4.46 16.12
CA ALA A 111 -7.23 -4.16 14.90
C ALA A 111 -6.25 -3.68 13.81
N ALA A 112 -6.44 -4.15 12.57
CA ALA A 112 -5.61 -3.72 11.45
C ALA A 112 -5.78 -2.20 11.21
N THR A 113 -4.67 -1.50 11.02
CA THR A 113 -4.67 -0.07 10.78
C THR A 113 -3.62 0.36 9.77
N CYS A 114 -4.03 1.26 8.88
CA CYS A 114 -3.09 1.90 7.96
C CYS A 114 -1.89 2.53 8.67
N GLY A 115 -0.70 2.10 8.24
CA GLY A 115 0.61 2.50 8.77
C GLY A 115 1.17 1.54 9.83
N ASP A 116 0.57 0.37 10.07
CA ASP A 116 1.07 -0.64 11.01
C ASP A 116 2.14 -1.58 10.41
N GLY A 117 2.36 -1.49 9.10
CA GLY A 117 3.32 -2.29 8.35
C GLY A 117 2.75 -3.59 7.78
N ILE A 118 1.44 -3.84 7.92
CA ILE A 118 0.75 -5.02 7.44
C ILE A 118 -0.41 -4.61 6.54
N VAL A 119 -0.38 -5.07 5.28
CA VAL A 119 -1.44 -4.71 4.31
C VAL A 119 -2.73 -5.47 4.65
N TRP A 120 -3.77 -4.73 5.00
CA TRP A 120 -5.13 -5.26 5.12
C TRP A 120 -5.73 -5.55 3.73
N ILE A 121 -5.74 -6.83 3.36
CA ILE A 121 -6.19 -7.29 2.04
C ILE A 121 -7.63 -6.85 1.75
N ASP A 122 -7.84 -6.38 0.52
CA ASP A 122 -9.11 -5.88 -0.01
C ASP A 122 -9.64 -4.57 0.64
N VAL A 123 -8.91 -3.99 1.61
CA VAL A 123 -9.22 -2.69 2.23
C VAL A 123 -8.14 -1.66 1.91
N GLU A 124 -6.86 -2.04 1.97
CA GLU A 124 -5.70 -1.19 1.72
C GLU A 124 -5.04 -1.54 0.38
N GLU A 125 -4.56 -0.52 -0.35
CA GLU A 125 -3.80 -0.74 -1.59
C GLU A 125 -2.30 -0.98 -1.31
N CYS A 126 -1.82 -0.48 -0.18
CA CYS A 126 -0.44 -0.56 0.31
C CYS A 126 -0.40 -0.30 1.82
N ASP A 127 0.72 -0.66 2.45
CA ASP A 127 1.11 -0.22 3.78
C ASP A 127 2.64 -0.26 3.85
N ASP A 128 3.29 0.85 4.22
CA ASP A 128 4.74 0.96 4.33
C ASP A 128 5.23 1.24 5.76
N GLY A 129 4.33 1.05 6.75
CA GLY A 129 4.60 1.20 8.17
C GLY A 129 4.88 2.63 8.62
N ASN A 130 4.50 3.64 7.83
CA ASN A 130 4.73 5.03 8.18
C ASN A 130 3.62 5.98 7.68
N ALA A 131 3.78 7.29 7.90
CA ALA A 131 2.80 8.32 7.55
C ALA A 131 3.42 9.46 6.73
N ILE A 132 4.46 9.15 5.96
CA ILE A 132 5.12 10.06 5.04
C ILE A 132 4.29 10.08 3.75
N ASN A 133 4.15 11.26 3.13
CA ASN A 133 3.45 11.36 1.85
C ASN A 133 4.45 11.20 0.71
N GLY A 134 4.03 10.56 -0.38
CA GLY A 134 4.78 10.51 -1.64
C GLY A 134 5.98 9.55 -1.69
N ASP A 135 6.13 8.62 -0.75
CA ASP A 135 7.17 7.59 -0.73
C ASP A 135 6.72 6.22 -1.27
N GLY A 136 5.48 6.13 -1.76
CA GLY A 136 4.92 4.96 -2.42
C GLY A 136 3.60 4.51 -1.83
N CYS A 137 3.36 4.82 -0.55
CA CYS A 137 2.11 4.58 0.13
C CYS A 137 1.68 5.82 0.91
N GLU A 138 0.50 6.36 0.63
CA GLU A 138 0.03 7.54 1.35
C GLU A 138 -0.51 7.16 2.74
N PRO A 139 -0.62 8.12 3.69
CA PRO A 139 -1.14 7.84 5.03
C PRO A 139 -2.61 7.38 5.11
N ASP A 140 -3.30 7.34 3.97
CA ASP A 140 -4.64 6.76 3.82
C ASP A 140 -4.63 5.40 3.10
N CYS A 141 -3.44 4.78 2.99
CA CYS A 141 -3.18 3.47 2.39
C CYS A 141 -3.64 3.35 0.94
N THR A 142 -3.64 4.48 0.24
CA THR A 142 -3.70 4.55 -1.22
C THR A 142 -2.29 4.59 -1.78
N VAL A 143 -2.08 4.00 -2.97
CA VAL A 143 -0.77 4.12 -3.62
C VAL A 143 -0.51 5.56 -4.03
N THR A 144 0.72 6.03 -3.85
CA THR A 144 1.12 7.40 -4.29
C THR A 144 0.76 7.60 -5.77
N PRO A 145 -0.16 8.53 -6.10
CA PRO A 145 -0.58 8.73 -7.49
C PRO A 145 0.59 9.33 -8.28
N THR A 146 0.96 8.74 -9.42
CA THR A 146 1.97 9.35 -10.29
C THR A 146 1.39 10.53 -11.06
N TYR A 147 2.03 11.69 -11.02
CA TYR A 147 1.61 12.84 -11.82
C TYR A 147 1.64 12.51 -13.32
N SER A 148 0.49 12.55 -14.00
CA SER A 148 0.35 12.13 -15.41
C SER A 148 -0.52 13.06 -16.25
N ALA A 149 -0.26 14.37 -16.19
CA ALA A 149 -0.99 15.35 -16.99
C ALA A 149 -0.68 15.24 -18.51
N VAL A 150 -1.68 15.52 -19.36
CA VAL A 150 -1.54 15.51 -20.83
C VAL A 150 -1.25 16.91 -21.36
N GLY A 151 -0.22 17.05 -22.19
CA GLY A 151 0.19 18.31 -22.80
C GLY A 151 1.04 19.19 -21.86
N PRO A 152 1.54 20.35 -22.35
CA PRO A 152 2.31 21.26 -21.52
C PRO A 152 1.46 21.89 -20.39
N GLN A 153 1.95 21.82 -19.16
CA GLN A 153 1.30 22.38 -17.97
C GLN A 153 2.07 23.60 -17.48
N MET A 154 1.35 24.59 -16.94
CA MET A 154 1.94 25.85 -16.47
C MET A 154 1.61 26.06 -14.99
N ASN A 155 2.55 26.66 -14.26
CA ASN A 155 2.43 27.00 -12.84
C ASN A 155 2.08 25.77 -11.97
N VAL A 156 2.82 24.68 -12.16
CA VAL A 156 2.62 23.43 -11.40
C VAL A 156 3.49 23.46 -10.14
N PRO A 157 2.89 23.40 -8.94
CA PRO A 157 3.62 23.21 -7.69
C PRO A 157 4.48 21.94 -7.69
N ALA A 158 5.64 21.99 -7.05
CA ALA A 158 6.57 20.86 -6.99
C ALA A 158 6.02 19.68 -6.17
N ASP A 159 5.18 19.96 -5.17
CA ASP A 159 4.48 18.97 -4.35
C ASP A 159 3.34 18.24 -5.09
N GLU A 160 2.91 18.73 -6.26
CA GLU A 160 1.98 17.98 -7.13
C GLU A 160 2.69 16.90 -7.97
N LEU A 161 4.02 16.94 -8.08
CA LEU A 161 4.79 16.03 -8.95
C LEU A 161 5.14 14.69 -8.27
N PHE A 162 4.15 14.09 -7.63
CA PHE A 162 4.27 12.77 -6.99
C PHE A 162 4.80 11.71 -7.98
N GLY A 163 5.75 10.90 -7.52
CA GLY A 163 6.45 9.87 -8.31
C GLY A 163 7.54 10.39 -9.25
N TRP A 164 7.77 11.70 -9.34
CA TRP A 164 8.85 12.29 -10.15
C TRP A 164 10.00 12.78 -9.30
N GLU A 165 11.23 12.44 -9.70
CA GLU A 165 12.43 12.96 -9.05
C GLU A 165 13.29 13.79 -10.00
N ILE A 166 13.95 14.84 -9.47
CA ILE A 166 14.87 15.66 -10.26
C ILE A 166 16.14 14.86 -10.51
N CYS A 167 16.38 14.50 -11.78
CA CYS A 167 17.59 13.80 -12.20
C CYS A 167 18.65 14.74 -12.76
N TRP A 168 18.26 15.94 -13.20
CA TRP A 168 19.21 16.95 -13.66
C TRP A 168 18.67 18.36 -13.46
N LEU A 169 19.54 19.23 -12.95
CA LEU A 169 19.25 20.63 -12.67
C LEU A 169 20.42 21.50 -13.15
N SER A 170 20.13 22.57 -13.88
CA SER A 170 21.18 23.53 -14.25
C SER A 170 20.64 24.92 -14.60
N PRO A 171 21.25 26.00 -14.05
CA PRO A 171 20.99 27.36 -14.49
C PRO A 171 21.05 27.51 -16.01
N TYR A 172 20.18 28.34 -16.58
CA TYR A 172 20.17 28.64 -18.02
C TYR A 172 21.47 29.32 -18.50
N THR A 173 22.28 29.88 -17.59
CA THR A 173 23.61 30.46 -17.91
C THR A 173 24.69 29.42 -18.16
N ASN A 174 24.49 28.17 -17.73
CA ASN A 174 25.50 27.13 -17.85
C ASN A 174 25.50 26.51 -19.24
N SER A 175 26.69 26.19 -19.76
CA SER A 175 26.89 25.57 -21.06
C SER A 175 27.90 24.42 -20.99
N GLY A 176 27.89 23.54 -21.99
CA GLY A 176 28.88 22.48 -22.13
C GLY A 176 28.54 21.18 -21.40
N THR A 177 27.36 21.08 -20.79
CA THR A 177 26.91 19.82 -20.18
C THR A 177 26.57 18.83 -21.29
N SER A 178 27.19 17.64 -21.25
CA SER A 178 26.93 16.58 -22.22
C SER A 178 25.49 16.09 -22.11
N ILE A 179 24.74 16.20 -23.20
CA ILE A 179 23.37 15.67 -23.33
C ILE A 179 23.35 14.15 -23.12
N ASN A 180 24.38 13.44 -23.61
CA ASN A 180 24.51 12.01 -23.41
C ASN A 180 24.68 11.65 -21.94
N SER A 181 25.45 12.43 -21.17
CA SER A 181 25.58 12.23 -19.72
C SER A 181 24.25 12.48 -19.00
N ILE A 182 23.52 13.52 -19.39
CA ILE A 182 22.21 13.84 -18.82
C ILE A 182 21.25 12.66 -19.02
N ILE A 183 21.07 12.24 -20.27
CA ILE A 183 20.07 11.22 -20.62
C ILE A 183 20.51 9.83 -20.13
N ASN A 184 21.75 9.42 -20.39
CA ASN A 184 22.18 8.03 -20.18
C ASN A 184 22.84 7.74 -18.83
N SER A 185 23.20 8.76 -18.05
CA SER A 185 23.85 8.57 -16.74
C SER A 185 23.05 9.13 -15.58
N ASN A 186 22.31 10.22 -15.78
CA ASN A 186 21.55 10.85 -14.70
C ASN A 186 20.06 10.50 -14.76
N CYS A 187 19.41 10.81 -15.89
CA CYS A 187 17.98 10.70 -16.06
C CYS A 187 17.62 9.36 -16.72
N THR A 188 17.71 8.24 -16.00
CA THR A 188 17.70 6.88 -16.59
C THR A 188 16.34 6.17 -16.67
N LYS A 189 15.33 6.61 -15.91
CA LYS A 189 13.98 6.01 -15.86
C LYS A 189 13.18 6.10 -17.16
N ALA A 190 12.05 5.39 -17.20
CA ALA A 190 11.22 5.16 -18.39
C ALA A 190 10.54 6.43 -18.93
N ASN A 191 10.18 7.35 -18.05
CA ASN A 191 9.52 8.61 -18.40
C ASN A 191 10.45 9.80 -18.13
N LEU A 192 10.36 10.83 -18.98
CA LEU A 192 11.11 12.07 -18.81
C LEU A 192 10.15 13.26 -18.80
N MET A 193 10.46 14.23 -17.96
CA MET A 193 9.79 15.52 -17.89
C MET A 193 10.81 16.62 -18.12
N LEU A 194 10.58 17.46 -19.12
CA LEU A 194 11.35 18.70 -19.27
C LEU A 194 10.58 19.81 -18.57
N ALA A 195 11.25 20.56 -17.72
CA ALA A 195 10.65 21.64 -16.97
C ALA A 195 11.59 22.85 -16.82
N CYS A 196 11.01 23.97 -16.43
CA CYS A 196 11.73 25.18 -16.11
C CYS A 196 11.03 25.98 -15.02
N ARG A 197 11.84 26.67 -14.22
CA ARG A 197 11.39 27.53 -13.13
C ARG A 197 12.41 28.61 -12.82
N GLU A 198 11.97 29.60 -12.05
CA GLU A 198 12.89 30.52 -11.39
C GLU A 198 13.72 29.74 -10.35
N VAL A 199 14.97 30.14 -10.18
CA VAL A 199 15.86 29.53 -9.18
C VAL A 199 15.22 29.64 -7.80
N ASP A 200 15.27 28.54 -7.04
CA ASP A 200 14.68 28.39 -5.70
C ASP A 200 13.13 28.51 -5.65
N SER A 201 12.43 28.43 -6.78
CA SER A 201 10.96 28.39 -6.80
C SER A 201 10.43 26.97 -6.59
N ASP A 202 9.40 26.84 -5.75
CA ASP A 202 8.62 25.60 -5.61
C ASP A 202 7.55 25.46 -6.71
N ILE A 203 7.50 26.37 -7.68
CA ILE A 203 6.56 26.33 -8.79
C ILE A 203 7.31 26.15 -10.11
N TYR A 204 7.00 25.07 -10.82
CA TYR A 204 7.39 24.89 -12.20
C TYR A 204 6.56 25.78 -13.10
N THR A 205 7.20 26.81 -13.66
CA THR A 205 6.56 27.75 -14.59
C THR A 205 5.97 27.02 -15.78
N LEU A 206 6.69 26.04 -16.31
CA LEU A 206 6.27 25.22 -17.42
C LEU A 206 6.92 23.84 -17.34
N LEU A 207 6.12 22.80 -17.57
CA LEU A 207 6.60 21.43 -17.69
C LEU A 207 5.79 20.65 -18.73
N ALA A 208 6.38 19.57 -19.23
CA ALA A 208 5.70 18.56 -20.01
C ALA A 208 6.43 17.23 -19.85
N HIS A 209 5.71 16.12 -19.93
CA HIS A 209 6.30 14.78 -19.82
C HIS A 209 5.77 13.83 -20.89
N ALA A 210 6.56 12.82 -21.19
CA ALA A 210 6.23 11.71 -22.08
C ALA A 210 7.24 10.56 -21.84
N PRO A 211 7.03 9.37 -22.44
CA PRO A 211 8.03 8.32 -22.43
C PRO A 211 9.39 8.84 -22.94
N ARG A 212 10.47 8.37 -22.32
CA ARG A 212 11.85 8.74 -22.64
C ARG A 212 12.16 8.69 -24.12
N SER A 213 11.68 7.64 -24.81
CA SER A 213 11.87 7.45 -26.25
C SER A 213 11.28 8.57 -27.10
N ASP A 214 10.20 9.20 -26.62
CA ASP A 214 9.52 10.29 -27.32
C ASP A 214 10.19 11.64 -27.03
N VAL A 215 10.53 11.91 -25.76
CA VAL A 215 11.22 13.15 -25.33
C VAL A 215 12.60 13.27 -25.97
N THR A 216 13.24 12.13 -26.26
CA THR A 216 14.58 12.04 -26.86
C THR A 216 14.56 11.60 -28.33
N PHE A 217 13.38 11.60 -28.97
CA PHE A 217 13.27 11.25 -30.39
C PHE A 217 14.02 12.27 -31.25
N ASN A 218 15.05 11.83 -31.97
CA ASN A 218 15.86 12.73 -32.79
C ASN A 218 15.09 13.19 -34.03
N THR A 219 14.66 14.45 -34.01
CA THR A 219 13.92 15.15 -35.08
C THR A 219 14.84 15.86 -36.08
N GLY A 220 16.16 15.69 -35.96
CA GLY A 220 17.14 16.39 -36.80
C GLY A 220 17.08 17.90 -36.60
N GLN A 221 17.16 18.67 -37.68
CA GLN A 221 17.10 20.14 -37.67
C GLN A 221 15.81 20.70 -38.28
N GLU A 222 14.86 19.82 -38.65
CA GLU A 222 13.59 20.20 -39.26
C GLU A 222 12.62 20.77 -38.20
N ASN A 223 11.66 21.60 -38.63
CA ASN A 223 10.62 22.16 -37.76
C ASN A 223 9.39 21.22 -37.61
N THR A 224 9.61 19.91 -37.72
CA THR A 224 8.55 18.90 -37.56
C THR A 224 8.75 18.19 -36.22
N PRO A 225 7.89 18.43 -35.21
CA PRO A 225 8.00 17.76 -33.92
C PRO A 225 7.50 16.31 -33.97
N HIS A 226 8.01 15.49 -33.06
CA HIS A 226 7.46 14.18 -32.71
C HIS A 226 6.35 14.35 -31.68
N THR A 227 5.18 13.73 -31.89
CA THR A 227 4.03 13.94 -31.00
C THR A 227 3.90 12.81 -29.99
N ALA A 228 3.83 13.15 -28.71
CA ALA A 228 3.52 12.22 -27.64
C ALA A 228 2.87 12.95 -26.46
N ASN A 229 1.93 12.30 -25.77
CA ASN A 229 1.23 12.83 -24.59
C ASN A 229 0.70 14.28 -24.74
N GLY A 230 0.11 14.65 -25.88
CA GLY A 230 -0.42 16.01 -26.11
C GLY A 230 0.64 17.09 -26.37
N VAL A 231 1.90 16.69 -26.57
CA VAL A 231 3.08 17.56 -26.72
C VAL A 231 3.76 17.31 -28.07
N GLY A 232 4.20 18.37 -28.73
CA GLY A 232 5.12 18.31 -29.87
C GLY A 232 6.57 18.40 -29.39
N TRP A 233 7.21 17.26 -29.22
CA TRP A 233 8.62 17.12 -28.81
C TRP A 233 9.58 17.35 -29.97
N TYR A 234 10.71 17.97 -29.69
CA TYR A 234 11.81 18.02 -30.63
C TYR A 234 13.14 17.87 -29.91
N PHE A 235 13.97 16.98 -30.42
CA PHE A 235 15.32 16.75 -29.93
C PHE A 235 16.32 16.68 -31.08
N SER A 236 17.48 17.26 -30.85
CA SER A 236 18.71 17.09 -31.59
C SER A 236 19.86 17.43 -30.66
N ASP A 237 20.97 16.71 -30.78
CA ASP A 237 22.19 16.91 -30.01
C ASP A 237 23.01 18.12 -30.48
N SER A 238 22.63 18.71 -31.61
CA SER A 238 23.40 19.71 -32.35
C SER A 238 22.55 20.88 -32.86
N TYR A 239 21.33 21.06 -32.32
CA TYR A 239 20.41 22.09 -32.76
C TYR A 239 19.54 22.65 -31.61
N SER A 240 18.55 21.86 -31.16
CA SER A 240 17.71 22.21 -30.03
C SER A 240 17.00 21.00 -29.41
N TRP A 241 16.67 21.12 -28.14
CA TRP A 241 15.86 20.19 -27.36
C TRP A 241 14.74 20.94 -26.63
N GLY A 242 13.51 20.49 -26.76
CA GLY A 242 12.38 21.14 -26.11
C GLY A 242 11.04 20.60 -26.58
N PHE A 243 10.01 21.39 -26.36
CA PHE A 243 8.65 21.07 -26.76
C PHE A 243 7.78 22.30 -27.03
N ALA A 244 6.67 22.06 -27.72
CA ALA A 244 5.52 22.96 -27.83
C ALA A 244 4.22 22.17 -27.62
N LYS A 245 3.08 22.86 -27.52
CA LYS A 245 1.77 22.20 -27.56
C LYS A 245 1.61 21.38 -28.85
N GLN A 246 1.00 20.21 -28.80
CA GLN A 246 0.74 19.43 -30.01
C GLN A 246 -0.05 20.26 -31.05
N GLY A 247 0.41 20.23 -32.30
CA GLY A 247 -0.21 20.91 -33.44
C GLY A 247 0.27 22.35 -33.65
N ASP A 248 0.99 22.93 -32.69
CA ASP A 248 1.60 24.24 -32.84
C ASP A 248 2.76 24.20 -33.85
N ALA A 249 2.89 25.26 -34.65
CA ALA A 249 4.08 25.47 -35.46
C ALA A 249 5.30 25.78 -34.57
N ILE A 250 6.49 25.33 -34.97
CA ILE A 250 7.74 25.55 -34.26
C ILE A 250 8.82 26.16 -35.17
N LEU A 251 9.71 26.96 -34.59
CA LEU A 251 10.86 27.64 -35.18
C LEU A 251 12.08 27.40 -34.29
N ARG A 252 12.66 26.21 -34.46
CA ARG A 252 13.71 25.68 -33.58
C ARG A 252 15.03 26.44 -33.65
N ASN A 253 15.36 27.03 -34.81
CA ASN A 253 16.58 27.84 -34.99
C ASN A 253 16.65 29.06 -34.05
N THR A 254 15.50 29.57 -33.64
CA THR A 254 15.38 30.75 -32.77
C THR A 254 14.83 30.39 -31.40
N CYS A 255 14.73 29.08 -31.10
CA CYS A 255 14.05 28.55 -29.93
C CYS A 255 12.65 29.17 -29.71
N ASP A 256 11.89 29.35 -30.79
CA ASP A 256 10.57 29.99 -30.80
C ASP A 256 10.53 31.40 -30.18
N THR A 257 11.66 32.09 -30.03
CA THR A 257 11.66 33.42 -29.40
C THR A 257 11.03 34.49 -30.31
N LEU A 258 11.13 34.30 -31.63
CA LEU A 258 10.53 35.17 -32.65
C LEU A 258 9.08 34.81 -33.01
N ASP A 259 8.55 33.74 -32.43
CA ASP A 259 7.21 33.23 -32.73
C ASP A 259 6.14 33.89 -31.81
N PRO A 260 4.98 34.32 -32.36
CA PRO A 260 3.86 34.85 -31.57
C PRO A 260 3.01 33.80 -30.85
N ASN A 261 3.21 32.51 -31.12
CA ASN A 261 2.35 31.43 -30.64
C ASN A 261 2.71 31.03 -29.20
N GLY A 262 1.78 31.30 -28.27
CA GLY A 262 1.53 30.59 -27.00
C GLY A 262 2.67 30.46 -25.97
N ASP A 263 2.31 30.47 -24.69
CA ASP A 263 3.27 30.35 -23.57
C ASP A 263 3.59 28.89 -23.17
N GLN A 264 3.07 27.92 -23.92
CA GLN A 264 3.24 26.47 -23.64
C GLN A 264 4.44 25.87 -24.38
N ARG A 265 5.62 26.48 -24.23
CA ARG A 265 6.83 26.16 -25.01
C ARG A 265 8.10 26.24 -24.21
N LEU A 266 8.90 25.20 -24.30
CA LEU A 266 10.24 25.13 -23.70
C LEU A 266 11.23 24.82 -24.81
N CYS A 267 12.34 25.54 -24.87
CA CYS A 267 13.39 25.24 -25.83
C CYS A 267 14.75 25.47 -25.21
N TRP A 268 15.69 24.57 -25.48
CA TRP A 268 17.10 24.67 -25.17
C TRP A 268 17.92 24.51 -26.45
N HIS A 269 18.90 25.36 -26.70
CA HIS A 269 19.85 25.12 -27.77
C HIS A 269 20.85 24.05 -27.38
N THR A 270 21.22 23.23 -28.35
CA THR A 270 22.24 22.19 -28.22
C THR A 270 23.27 22.36 -29.33
N SER A 271 24.53 22.04 -29.04
CA SER A 271 25.59 22.02 -30.05
C SER A 271 26.67 21.02 -29.68
N GLY A 272 27.12 20.20 -30.62
CA GLY A 272 28.20 19.23 -30.40
C GLY A 272 27.91 18.25 -29.27
N GLY A 273 26.65 17.84 -29.08
CA GLY A 273 26.24 16.95 -27.99
C GLY A 273 26.17 17.60 -26.62
N SER A 274 26.22 18.93 -26.56
CA SER A 274 26.22 19.70 -25.30
C SER A 274 25.11 20.74 -25.25
N SER A 275 24.68 21.09 -24.04
CA SER A 275 23.73 22.18 -23.82
C SER A 275 24.41 23.56 -23.95
N ASN A 276 23.69 24.54 -24.51
CA ASN A 276 24.15 25.93 -24.63
C ASN A 276 23.59 26.81 -23.51
N PRO A 277 23.94 28.11 -23.42
CA PRO A 277 23.30 29.05 -22.51
C PRO A 277 22.13 29.82 -23.16
N GLY A 278 21.13 30.17 -22.35
CA GLY A 278 19.99 31.05 -22.63
C GLY A 278 19.00 30.62 -23.71
N TYR A 279 17.70 30.53 -23.40
CA TYR A 279 16.63 30.11 -24.34
C TYR A 279 15.24 30.24 -23.68
N ARG A 280 14.23 29.39 -23.94
CA ARG A 280 12.81 29.72 -23.69
C ARG A 280 12.19 28.88 -22.58
N CYS A 281 11.47 29.55 -21.67
CA CYS A 281 10.60 28.95 -20.65
C CYS A 281 9.22 29.65 -20.70
N GLY A 282 8.33 29.11 -21.53
CA GLY A 282 7.00 29.64 -21.77
C GLY A 282 7.00 31.06 -22.34
N ALA A 283 6.37 31.99 -21.62
CA ALA A 283 6.35 33.42 -21.97
C ALA A 283 7.75 34.07 -21.85
N ASN A 284 8.63 33.50 -21.02
CA ASN A 284 9.94 34.05 -20.72
C ASN A 284 10.96 33.66 -21.81
N LYS A 285 11.53 34.68 -22.45
CA LYS A 285 12.41 34.58 -23.61
C LYS A 285 13.76 35.23 -23.30
N GLY A 286 14.85 34.67 -23.84
CA GLY A 286 16.20 35.21 -23.60
C GLY A 286 16.61 35.12 -22.13
N ILE A 287 16.13 34.10 -21.42
CA ILE A 287 16.38 33.93 -19.98
C ILE A 287 17.82 33.50 -19.71
N GLY A 288 18.34 33.95 -18.56
CA GLY A 288 19.72 33.77 -18.13
C GLY A 288 19.81 33.57 -16.63
N ALA A 289 20.52 34.47 -15.93
CA ALA A 289 20.65 34.39 -14.47
C ALA A 289 19.26 34.53 -13.81
N GLY A 290 18.94 33.62 -12.88
CA GLY A 290 17.65 33.56 -12.18
C GLY A 290 16.68 32.49 -12.69
N TRP A 291 17.03 31.77 -13.76
CA TRP A 291 16.23 30.65 -14.29
C TRP A 291 17.03 29.35 -14.34
N GLU A 292 16.36 28.23 -14.11
CA GLU A 292 16.96 26.90 -14.15
C GLU A 292 16.18 25.91 -15.00
N ARG A 293 16.93 25.08 -15.72
CA ARG A 293 16.45 23.95 -16.50
C ARG A 293 16.36 22.77 -15.58
N VAL A 294 15.24 22.07 -15.63
CA VAL A 294 15.00 20.89 -14.80
C VAL A 294 14.63 19.74 -15.72
N ILE A 295 15.21 18.58 -15.46
CA ILE A 295 14.70 17.31 -15.98
C ILE A 295 14.33 16.47 -14.79
N LEU A 296 13.10 15.98 -14.80
CA LEU A 296 12.63 14.97 -13.88
C LEU A 296 12.45 13.65 -14.62
N HIS A 297 12.50 12.55 -13.88
CA HIS A 297 12.23 11.22 -14.41
C HIS A 297 11.38 10.40 -13.44
N ALA A 298 10.62 9.46 -13.99
CA ALA A 298 9.74 8.55 -13.28
C ALA A 298 9.72 7.20 -14.03
N ASP A 299 9.41 6.11 -13.32
CA ASP A 299 9.24 4.79 -13.94
C ASP A 299 7.85 4.62 -14.57
#